data_AF-A0AA89CBQ8-F1
#
_entry.id   AF-A0AA89CBQ8-F1
#
_cell.length_a   1.000
_cell.length_b   1.000
_cell.length_c   1.000
_cell.angle_alpha   90.00
_cell.angle_beta   90.00
_cell.angle_gamma   90.00
#
_symmetry.space_group_name_H-M   'P 1'
#
loop_
_entity.id
_entity.type
_entity.pdbx_description
1 polymer ?
#
loop_
_entity_poly.entity_id
_entity_poly.type
_entity_poly.pdbx_seq_one_letter_code
_entity_poly.pdbx_strand_id
1 'polypeptide(L)'
;MTVQTNLSVADIEKMESESTTYTKGNVLLDLFVKKATSTDASVRKYFGLPSIALLLGIFNILQDACSKLKYWSGAQSRQEKRYERENHKKPGPNRKLTLFRSTSNPF
;
A
#
# COMPACT_ATOMS: atom_id res chain seq x y z
N MET A 1 20.02 41.43 24.85
CA MET A 1 18.77 40.81 25.33
C MET A 1 18.79 39.36 24.89
N THR A 2 18.94 38.42 25.81
CA THR A 2 18.83 36.98 25.50
C THR A 2 17.38 36.57 25.67
N VAL A 3 16.74 36.11 24.60
CA VAL A 3 15.38 35.57 24.65
C VAL A 3 15.47 34.16 25.20
N GLN A 4 15.06 33.97 26.46
CA GLN A 4 15.05 32.67 27.10
C GLN A 4 13.90 31.82 26.54
N THR A 5 14.23 30.75 25.83
CA THR A 5 13.28 29.74 25.37
C THR A 5 12.99 28.78 26.52
N ASN A 6 11.83 28.90 27.17
CA ASN A 6 11.35 27.87 28.10
C ASN A 6 10.79 26.70 27.28
N LEU A 7 11.69 25.83 26.79
CA LEU A 7 11.33 24.50 26.28
C LEU A 7 11.72 23.46 27.33
N SER A 8 10.75 22.66 27.77
CA SER A 8 11.00 21.55 28.71
C SER A 8 11.69 20.39 27.99
N VAL A 9 12.52 19.63 28.71
CA VAL A 9 13.13 18.39 28.19
C VAL A 9 12.05 17.40 27.70
N ALA A 10 10.89 17.37 28.36
CA ALA A 10 9.75 16.55 27.95
C ALA A 10 9.15 16.99 26.60
N ASP A 11 9.19 18.30 26.28
CA ASP A 11 8.71 18.81 25.00
C ASP A 11 9.68 18.45 23.86
N ILE A 12 10.98 18.40 24.16
CA ILE A 12 12.04 17.99 23.23
C ILE A 12 11.91 16.49 22.93
N GLU A 13 11.75 15.64 23.95
CA GLU A 13 11.57 14.19 23.78
C GLU A 13 10.27 13.83 23.03
N LYS A 14 9.20 14.61 23.23
CA LYS A 14 7.95 14.46 22.50
C LYS A 14 8.12 14.83 21.01
N MET A 15 8.85 15.90 20.70
CA MET A 15 9.15 16.30 19.31
C MET A 15 10.07 15.28 18.61
N GLU A 16 11.02 14.68 19.32
CA GLU A 16 11.93 13.65 18.80
C GLU A 16 11.22 12.30 18.55
N SER A 17 10.28 11.93 19.42
CA SER A 17 9.47 10.72 19.24
C SER A 17 8.41 10.85 18.13
N GLU A 18 7.82 12.03 17.97
CA GLU A 18 6.87 12.32 16.87
C GLU A 18 7.59 12.44 15.51
N SER A 19 8.81 12.99 15.47
CA SER A 19 9.60 13.04 14.25
C SER A 19 10.12 11.67 13.82
N THR A 20 10.58 10.81 14.72
CA THR A 20 11.19 9.51 14.35
C THR A 20 10.21 8.48 13.77
N THR A 21 8.93 8.52 14.14
CA THR A 21 7.90 7.58 13.68
C THR A 21 7.30 7.94 12.31
N TYR A 22 7.33 9.21 11.93
CA TYR A 22 6.81 9.71 10.64
C TYR A 22 7.87 10.01 9.58
N THR A 23 9.16 10.12 9.91
CA THR A 23 10.14 10.68 8.96
C THR A 23 11.04 9.65 8.26
N LYS A 24 11.49 8.58 8.92
CA LYS A 24 12.54 7.71 8.34
C LYS A 24 12.07 6.89 7.13
N GLY A 25 10.86 6.33 7.17
CA GLY A 25 10.30 5.57 6.06
C GLY A 25 9.90 6.46 4.87
N ASN A 26 9.41 7.66 5.15
CA ASN A 26 8.87 8.56 4.14
C ASN A 26 9.97 9.28 3.36
N VAL A 27 11.09 9.65 3.99
CA VAL A 27 12.19 10.34 3.28
C VAL A 27 12.82 9.46 2.20
N LEU A 28 13.08 8.19 2.49
CA LEU A 28 13.73 7.29 1.54
C LEU A 28 12.80 6.96 0.36
N LEU A 29 11.51 6.80 0.63
CA LEU A 29 10.47 6.65 -0.38
C LEU A 29 10.30 7.91 -1.22
N ASP A 30 10.26 9.09 -0.62
CA ASP A 30 10.16 10.37 -1.34
C ASP A 30 11.37 10.60 -2.26
N LEU A 31 12.57 10.32 -1.76
CA LEU A 31 13.79 10.38 -2.57
C LEU A 31 13.75 9.39 -3.73
N PHE A 32 13.22 8.18 -3.49
CA PHE A 32 13.05 7.19 -4.55
C PHE A 32 12.02 7.66 -5.58
N VAL A 33 10.84 8.09 -5.16
CA VAL A 33 9.79 8.59 -6.06
C VAL A 33 10.35 9.72 -6.90
N LYS A 34 10.99 10.72 -6.27
CA LYS A 34 11.62 11.84 -6.96
C LYS A 34 12.66 11.39 -7.99
N LYS A 35 13.46 10.38 -7.67
CA LYS A 35 14.46 9.83 -8.61
C LYS A 35 13.79 9.09 -9.77
N ALA A 36 12.83 8.22 -9.46
CA ALA A 36 12.16 7.35 -10.42
C ALA A 36 11.27 8.15 -11.39
N THR A 37 10.71 9.28 -10.96
CA THR A 37 9.82 10.15 -11.77
C THR A 37 10.48 11.44 -12.26
N SER A 38 11.80 11.59 -12.07
CA SER A 38 12.53 12.82 -12.45
C SER A 38 12.55 13.12 -13.95
N THR A 39 12.62 12.09 -14.79
CA THR A 39 12.76 12.20 -16.25
C THR A 39 12.08 11.01 -16.94
N ASP A 40 11.69 11.18 -18.20
CA ASP A 40 11.11 10.09 -19.01
C ASP A 40 12.05 8.88 -19.11
N ALA A 41 13.37 9.12 -19.21
CA ALA A 41 14.37 8.05 -19.20
C ALA A 41 14.38 7.28 -17.86
N SER A 42 14.21 7.98 -16.73
CA SER A 42 14.11 7.33 -15.42
C SER A 42 12.83 6.53 -15.28
N VAL A 43 11.70 7.07 -15.74
CA VAL A 43 10.43 6.33 -15.75
C VAL A 43 10.53 5.08 -16.62
N ARG A 44 11.17 5.17 -17.79
CA ARG A 44 11.45 4.00 -18.62
C ARG A 44 12.34 2.98 -17.93
N LYS A 45 13.37 3.42 -17.22
CA LYS A 45 14.29 2.54 -16.51
C LYS A 45 13.64 1.81 -15.33
N TYR A 46 12.83 2.51 -14.54
CA TYR A 46 12.27 1.97 -13.30
C TYR A 46 10.89 1.30 -13.48
N PHE A 47 10.08 1.79 -14.41
CA PHE A 47 8.69 1.31 -14.61
C PHE A 47 8.46 0.69 -15.99
N GLY A 48 9.43 0.75 -16.91
CA GLY A 48 9.28 0.21 -18.27
C GLY A 48 8.36 1.03 -19.18
N LEU A 49 7.94 2.22 -18.73
CA LEU A 49 7.01 3.08 -19.47
C LEU A 49 7.75 4.15 -20.28
N PRO A 50 7.25 4.54 -21.46
CA PRO A 50 7.93 5.46 -22.35
C PRO A 50 8.03 6.91 -21.83
N SER A 51 7.11 7.37 -20.98
CA SER A 51 7.12 8.74 -20.45
C SER A 51 6.44 8.87 -19.08
N ILE A 52 6.77 9.94 -18.36
CA ILE A 52 6.13 10.36 -17.11
C ILE A 52 4.65 10.65 -17.34
N ALA A 53 4.31 11.30 -18.46
CA ALA A 53 2.93 11.64 -18.79
C ALA A 53 2.04 10.39 -18.88
N LEU A 54 2.56 9.30 -19.45
CA LEU A 54 1.83 8.02 -19.51
C LEU A 54 1.65 7.43 -18.09
N LEU A 55 2.70 7.43 -17.28
CA LEU A 55 2.64 6.95 -15.88
C LEU A 55 1.57 7.72 -15.08
N LEU A 56 1.57 9.04 -15.17
CA LEU A 56 0.57 9.88 -14.48
C LEU A 56 -0.83 9.69 -15.06
N GLY A 57 -0.96 9.51 -16.38
CA GLY A 57 -2.24 9.20 -17.03
C GLY A 57 -2.86 7.91 -16.51
N ILE A 58 -2.05 6.85 -16.33
CA ILE A 58 -2.49 5.59 -15.71
C ILE A 58 -2.99 5.83 -14.29
N PHE A 59 -2.26 6.60 -13.48
CA PHE A 59 -2.69 6.93 -12.12
C PHE A 59 -3.99 7.73 -12.09
N ASN A 60 -4.19 8.69 -12.99
CA ASN A 60 -5.44 9.44 -13.09
C ASN A 60 -6.63 8.54 -13.43
N ILE A 61 -6.46 7.57 -14.32
CA ILE A 61 -7.50 6.58 -14.64
C ILE A 61 -7.80 5.70 -13.41
N LEU A 62 -6.76 5.23 -12.74
CA LEU A 62 -6.90 4.37 -11.56
C LEU A 62 -7.48 5.12 -10.35
N GLN A 63 -7.32 6.44 -10.27
CA GLN A 63 -7.79 7.23 -9.13
C GLN A 63 -9.30 7.10 -8.90
N ASP A 64 -10.12 7.11 -9.97
CA ASP A 64 -11.56 6.89 -9.86
C ASP A 64 -11.88 5.47 -9.36
N ALA A 65 -11.14 4.47 -9.84
CA ALA A 65 -11.30 3.09 -9.38
C ALA A 65 -10.84 2.90 -7.92
N CYS A 66 -9.78 3.59 -7.48
CA CYS A 66 -9.23 3.51 -6.13
C CYS A 66 -10.24 3.91 -5.06
N SER A 67 -11.10 4.91 -5.32
CA SER A 67 -12.16 5.30 -4.39
C SER A 67 -13.22 4.20 -4.17
N LYS A 68 -13.43 3.36 -5.19
CA LYS A 68 -14.38 2.24 -5.21
C LYS A 68 -13.75 0.92 -4.74
N LEU A 69 -12.42 0.87 -4.70
CA LEU A 69 -11.65 -0.29 -4.28
C LEU A 69 -11.74 -0.44 -2.75
N LYS A 70 -12.59 -1.37 -2.31
CA LYS A 70 -12.70 -1.81 -0.90
C LYS A 70 -11.49 -2.66 -0.52
N TYR A 71 -10.28 -2.10 -0.54
CA TYR A 71 -9.12 -2.79 0.03
C TYR A 71 -9.08 -2.57 1.53
N TRP A 72 -9.10 -3.68 2.27
CA TRP A 72 -8.85 -3.78 3.71
C TRP A 72 -9.37 -2.59 4.57
N SER A 73 -10.61 -2.19 4.36
CA SER A 73 -11.30 -1.28 5.26
C SER A 73 -12.18 -2.07 6.23
N GLY A 74 -12.04 -1.80 7.52
CA GLY A 74 -12.81 -2.40 8.61
C GLY A 74 -12.00 -3.37 9.48
N ALA A 75 -12.34 -3.42 10.78
CA ALA A 75 -11.62 -4.22 11.79
C ALA A 75 -11.43 -5.70 11.39
N GLN A 76 -12.40 -6.28 10.67
CA GLN A 76 -12.34 -7.67 10.20
C GLN A 76 -11.29 -7.92 9.11
N SER A 77 -10.89 -6.90 8.36
CA SER A 77 -9.85 -7.04 7.34
C SER A 77 -8.44 -7.22 7.92
N ARG A 78 -8.25 -6.76 9.16
CA ARG A 78 -7.00 -6.85 9.93
C ARG A 78 -6.89 -8.13 10.77
N GLN A 79 -7.95 -8.93 10.82
CA GLN A 79 -7.94 -10.18 11.57
C GLN A 79 -7.12 -11.23 10.82
N GLU A 80 -6.30 -11.97 11.56
CA GLU A 80 -5.54 -13.10 11.03
C GLU A 80 -6.52 -14.15 10.48
N LYS A 81 -6.47 -14.36 9.16
CA LYS A 81 -7.26 -15.40 8.51
C LYS A 81 -6.54 -16.73 8.71
N ARG A 82 -7.18 -17.66 9.43
CA ARG A 82 -6.68 -19.05 9.54
C ARG A 82 -6.83 -19.75 8.20
N TYR A 83 -5.80 -19.68 7.37
CA TYR A 83 -5.74 -20.42 6.12
C TYR A 83 -5.77 -21.93 6.37
N GLU A 84 -6.01 -22.69 5.31
CA GLU A 84 -6.20 -24.15 5.38
C GLU A 84 -5.00 -24.84 6.05
N ARG A 85 -5.28 -25.63 7.08
CA ARG A 85 -4.34 -26.54 7.77
C ARG A 85 -5.03 -27.91 7.87
N GLU A 86 -4.30 -28.95 8.28
CA GLU A 86 -4.82 -30.34 8.36
C GLU A 86 -6.20 -30.47 9.03
N ASN A 87 -6.51 -29.61 10.02
CA ASN A 87 -7.79 -29.60 10.74
C ASN A 87 -8.62 -28.31 10.56
N HIS A 88 -8.28 -27.42 9.62
CA HIS A 88 -8.92 -26.11 9.46
C HIS A 88 -9.22 -25.83 7.99
N LYS A 89 -10.47 -25.47 7.67
CA LYS A 89 -10.88 -25.08 6.31
C LYS A 89 -10.54 -23.61 6.05
N LYS A 90 -10.18 -23.30 4.82
CA LYS A 90 -9.91 -21.91 4.38
C LYS A 90 -11.15 -21.03 4.61
N PRO A 91 -10.99 -19.79 5.13
CA PRO A 91 -12.10 -18.87 5.31
C PRO A 91 -12.58 -18.31 3.98
N GLY A 92 -13.90 -18.08 3.90
CA GLY A 92 -14.58 -17.48 2.75
C GLY A 92 -15.44 -18.47 1.96
N PRO A 93 -16.19 -17.98 0.95
CA PRO A 93 -17.04 -18.82 0.12
C PRO A 93 -16.23 -19.89 -0.62
N ASN A 94 -16.82 -21.08 -0.74
CA ASN A 94 -16.23 -22.15 -1.57
C ASN A 94 -16.12 -21.67 -3.03
N ARG A 95 -14.99 -21.99 -3.66
CA ARG A 95 -14.79 -21.68 -5.08
C ARG A 95 -15.83 -22.45 -5.89
N LYS A 96 -16.51 -21.75 -6.80
CA LYS A 96 -17.49 -22.36 -7.73
C LYS A 96 -16.83 -23.04 -8.94
N LEU A 97 -15.54 -22.75 -9.18
CA LEU A 97 -14.75 -23.36 -10.24
C LEU A 97 -14.09 -24.64 -9.73
N THR A 98 -14.49 -25.77 -10.28
CA THR A 98 -13.80 -27.05 -10.15
C THR A 98 -12.78 -27.19 -11.28
N LEU A 99 -11.60 -27.77 -10.98
CA LEU A 99 -10.53 -27.97 -11.98
C LEU A 99 -11.01 -28.85 -13.15
N PHE A 100 -11.91 -29.79 -12.86
CA PHE A 100 -12.56 -30.66 -13.82
C PHE A 100 -14.05 -30.33 -13.89
N ARG A 101 -14.62 -30.32 -15.09
CA ARG A 101 -16.07 -30.25 -15.28
C ARG A 101 -16.66 -31.56 -14.74
N SER A 102 -17.54 -31.49 -13.75
CA SER A 102 -18.32 -32.66 -13.34
C SER A 102 -19.26 -33.02 -14.49
N THR A 103 -18.96 -34.10 -15.20
CA THR A 103 -19.89 -34.72 -16.14
C THR A 103 -20.82 -35.65 -15.36
N SER A 104 -21.71 -35.09 -14.55
CA SER A 104 -22.92 -35.81 -14.18
C SER A 104 -23.94 -35.56 -15.29
N ASN A 105 -23.95 -36.43 -16.30
CA ASN A 105 -25.03 -36.48 -17.28
C ASN A 105 -26.29 -37.03 -16.59
N PRO A 106 -27.46 -36.37 -16.69
CA PRO A 106 -28.71 -36.92 -16.22
C PRO A 106 -29.50 -37.46 -17.42
N PHE A 107 -29.06 -38.57 -18.03
CA PHE A 107 -29.86 -39.49 -18.84
C PHE A 107 -29.16 -40.85 -18.89
#